data_AF-W7WCL8-F1
#
_entry.id   AF-W7WCL8-F1
#
_cell.length_a   1.000
_cell.length_b   1.000
_cell.length_c   1.000
_cell.angle_alpha   90.00
_cell.angle_beta   90.00
_cell.angle_gamma   90.00
#
_symmetry.space_group_name_H-M   'P 1'
#
loop_
_entity.id
_entity.type
_entity.pdbx_description
1 polymer ?
#
loop_
_entity_poly.entity_id
_entity_poly.type
_entity_poly.pdbx_seq_one_letter_code
_entity_poly.pdbx_strand_id
1 'polypeptide(L)'
;MLHAGVPRLVEAGVTLAGLHAGDPQRVALEAYPGLLARELIGARSYKSDERAKQTPERLIARKDLVDALEQGRSRLGLRLKLRHAQREELVADARGDRLDAVLCMLQAAWAATQPNHGLPPVIDPLEGWIVTAPWAADARSAA
;
A
#
# COMPACT_ATOMS: atom_id res chain seq x y z
N MET A 1 -11.06 -3.98 -10.32
CA MET A 1 -11.37 -3.30 -9.04
C MET A 1 -12.19 -2.03 -9.25
N LEU A 2 -11.81 -1.12 -10.14
CA LEU A 2 -12.49 0.18 -10.31
C LEU A 2 -13.99 0.10 -10.66
N HIS A 3 -14.35 -0.66 -11.70
CA HIS A 3 -15.76 -0.78 -12.14
C HIS A 3 -16.72 -1.27 -11.05
N ALA A 4 -16.27 -2.15 -10.16
CA ALA A 4 -17.11 -2.73 -9.12
C ALA A 4 -16.97 -2.03 -7.76
N GLY A 5 -15.81 -1.44 -7.48
CA GLY A 5 -15.50 -0.82 -6.19
C GLY A 5 -15.94 0.64 -6.13
N VAL A 6 -15.63 1.43 -7.16
CA VAL A 6 -15.87 2.88 -7.15
C VAL A 6 -17.35 3.24 -7.02
N PRO A 7 -18.29 2.62 -7.76
CA PRO A 7 -19.72 2.94 -7.59
C PRO A 7 -20.20 2.73 -6.16
N ARG A 8 -19.71 1.69 -5.46
CA ARG A 8 -20.06 1.41 -4.07
C ARG A 8 -19.46 2.41 -3.10
N LEU A 9 -18.26 2.92 -3.37
CA LEU A 9 -17.66 3.99 -2.57
C LEU A 9 -18.42 5.31 -2.75
N VAL A 10 -18.84 5.64 -3.98
CA VAL A 10 -19.68 6.79 -4.27
C VAL A 10 -21.03 6.66 -3.54
N GLU A 11 -21.67 5.50 -3.62
CA GLU A 11 -22.94 5.22 -2.92
C GLU A 11 -22.78 5.29 -1.39
N ALA A 12 -21.64 4.83 -0.85
CA ALA A 12 -21.32 4.98 0.57
C ALA A 12 -21.09 6.44 0.99
N GLY A 13 -20.96 7.36 0.04
CA GLY A 13 -20.78 8.79 0.27
C GLY A 13 -19.41 9.15 0.84
N VAL A 14 -18.36 8.37 0.56
CA VAL A 14 -17.00 8.72 0.99
C VAL A 14 -16.37 9.77 0.07
N THR A 15 -15.44 10.56 0.61
CA THR A 15 -14.59 11.45 -0.19
C THR A 15 -13.49 10.62 -0.85
N LEU A 16 -13.43 10.62 -2.19
CA LEU A 16 -12.28 10.12 -2.94
C LEU A 16 -11.31 11.29 -3.14
N ALA A 17 -10.19 11.29 -2.42
CA ALA A 17 -9.31 12.46 -2.36
C ALA A 17 -8.85 12.91 -3.76
N GLY A 18 -9.14 14.17 -4.12
CA GLY A 18 -8.80 14.75 -5.43
C GLY A 18 -9.73 14.35 -6.59
N LEU A 19 -10.68 13.42 -6.40
CA LEU A 19 -11.49 12.84 -7.47
C LEU A 19 -13.01 13.06 -7.29
N HIS A 20 -13.52 12.88 -6.07
CA HIS A 20 -14.96 12.96 -5.80
C HIS A 20 -15.22 13.43 -4.37
N ALA A 21 -15.99 14.51 -4.24
CA ALA A 21 -16.39 15.05 -2.95
C ALA A 21 -17.53 14.23 -2.34
N GLY A 22 -17.35 13.78 -1.10
CA GLY A 22 -18.37 13.10 -0.31
C GLY A 22 -18.35 13.62 1.12
N ASP A 23 -18.50 12.73 2.09
CA ASP A 23 -18.34 13.03 3.50
C ASP A 23 -16.86 13.34 3.82
N PRO A 24 -16.53 14.55 4.31
CA PRO A 24 -15.16 14.94 4.60
C PRO A 24 -14.55 14.19 5.80
N GLN A 25 -15.36 13.52 6.62
CA GLN A 25 -14.87 12.69 7.73
C GLN A 25 -14.55 11.25 7.30
N ARG A 26 -14.93 10.85 6.06
CA ARG A 26 -14.72 9.52 5.52
C ARG A 26 -13.94 9.62 4.21
N VAL A 27 -12.62 9.60 4.31
CA VAL A 27 -11.72 9.76 3.16
C VAL A 27 -11.21 8.39 2.70
N ALA A 28 -11.43 8.07 1.43
CA ALA A 28 -10.82 6.93 0.76
C ALA A 28 -9.58 7.38 -0.02
N LEU A 29 -8.50 6.63 0.17
CA LEU A 29 -7.19 6.87 -0.43
C LEU A 29 -6.83 5.70 -1.33
N GLU A 30 -6.20 5.98 -2.47
CA GLU A 30 -5.62 4.94 -3.30
C GLU A 30 -4.26 4.55 -2.77
N ALA A 31 -4.06 3.27 -2.48
CA ALA A 31 -2.79 2.70 -2.06
C ALA A 31 -2.32 1.67 -3.09
N TYR A 32 -1.00 1.60 -3.31
CA TYR A 32 -0.41 0.64 -4.24
C TYR A 32 0.65 -0.20 -3.52
N PRO A 33 0.36 -1.48 -3.22
CA PRO A 33 1.23 -2.31 -2.40
C PRO A 33 2.57 -2.57 -3.10
N GLY A 34 2.56 -2.64 -4.44
CA GLY A 34 3.76 -2.80 -5.25
C GLY A 34 4.77 -1.66 -5.10
N LEU A 35 4.33 -0.44 -4.75
CA LEU A 35 5.24 0.68 -4.50
C LEU A 35 6.09 0.41 -3.25
N LEU A 36 5.44 0.09 -2.13
CA LEU A 36 6.12 -0.19 -0.86
C LEU A 36 6.91 -1.50 -0.92
N ALA A 37 6.39 -2.53 -1.57
CA ALA A 37 7.13 -3.77 -1.78
C ALA A 37 8.44 -3.52 -2.56
N ARG A 38 8.38 -2.73 -3.64
CA ARG A 38 9.56 -2.44 -4.45
C ARG A 38 10.61 -1.61 -3.70
N GLU A 39 10.19 -0.73 -2.81
CA GLU A 39 11.10 -0.02 -1.90
C GLU A 39 11.90 -1.00 -1.01
N LEU A 40 11.24 -2.05 -0.51
CA LEU A 40 11.83 -2.95 0.50
C LEU A 40 12.60 -4.14 -0.09
N ILE A 41 12.15 -4.68 -1.22
CA ILE A 41 12.74 -5.90 -1.81
C ILE A 41 13.19 -5.72 -3.27
N GLY A 42 13.16 -4.50 -3.80
CA GLY A 42 13.57 -4.19 -5.16
C GLY A 42 12.64 -4.78 -6.22
N ALA A 43 13.19 -5.20 -7.35
CA ALA A 43 12.43 -5.78 -8.47
C ALA A 43 12.01 -7.25 -8.25
N ARG A 44 12.27 -7.82 -7.06
CA ARG A 44 11.94 -9.21 -6.76
C ARG A 44 10.44 -9.39 -6.69
N SER A 45 9.93 -10.39 -7.43
CA SER A 45 8.54 -10.80 -7.33
C SER A 45 8.33 -11.63 -6.06
N TYR A 46 7.30 -11.32 -5.28
CA TYR A 46 6.98 -12.04 -4.04
C TYR A 46 5.68 -12.85 -4.13
N LYS A 47 4.92 -12.72 -5.22
CA LYS A 47 3.60 -13.33 -5.37
C LYS A 47 3.30 -13.79 -6.80
N SER A 48 2.38 -14.75 -6.94
CA SER A 48 1.78 -15.11 -8.24
C SER A 48 0.55 -16.00 -8.09
N ASP A 49 -0.44 -15.73 -8.94
CA ASP A 49 -1.64 -16.56 -9.07
C ASP A 49 -1.40 -17.91 -9.73
N GLU A 50 -0.36 -18.02 -10.55
CA GLU A 50 0.00 -19.26 -11.22
C GLU A 50 0.74 -20.18 -10.23
N ARG A 51 0.10 -21.29 -9.85
CA ARG A 51 0.67 -22.27 -8.92
C ARG A 51 2.08 -22.74 -9.33
N ALA A 52 2.32 -22.94 -10.62
CA ALA A 52 3.62 -23.36 -11.15
C ALA A 52 4.73 -22.33 -10.90
N LYS A 53 4.39 -21.05 -10.71
CA LYS A 53 5.35 -19.98 -10.43
C LYS A 53 5.43 -19.66 -8.93
N GLN A 54 4.82 -20.43 -8.03
CA GLN A 54 4.93 -20.24 -6.58
C GLN A 54 6.25 -20.85 -6.07
N THR A 55 7.36 -20.20 -6.43
CA THR A 55 8.71 -20.74 -6.24
C THR A 55 9.29 -20.44 -4.84
N PRO A 56 10.36 -21.16 -4.43
CA PRO A 56 11.11 -20.86 -3.21
C PRO A 56 11.65 -19.42 -3.15
N GLU A 57 12.05 -18.84 -4.28
CA GLU A 57 12.56 -17.46 -4.34
C GLU A 57 11.47 -16.45 -3.96
N ARG A 58 10.22 -16.69 -4.39
CA ARG A 58 9.08 -15.85 -4.00
C ARG A 58 8.73 -16.01 -2.52
N LEU A 59 8.89 -17.22 -1.98
CA LEU A 59 8.75 -17.46 -0.54
C LEU A 59 9.80 -16.67 0.26
N ILE A 60 11.06 -16.68 -0.19
CA ILE A 60 12.14 -15.89 0.43
C ILE A 60 11.81 -14.40 0.32
N ALA A 61 11.35 -13.91 -0.83
CA ALA A 61 10.96 -12.52 -1.00
C ALA A 61 9.81 -12.10 -0.06
N ARG A 62 8.82 -12.98 0.20
CA ARG A 62 7.77 -12.72 1.21
C ARG A 62 8.33 -12.65 2.63
N LYS A 63 9.24 -13.56 3.01
CA LYS A 63 9.89 -13.55 4.32
C LYS A 63 10.69 -12.26 4.53
N ASP A 64 11.53 -11.90 3.56
CA ASP A 64 12.31 -10.66 3.59
C ASP A 64 11.41 -9.43 3.70
N LEU A 65 10.29 -9.42 2.96
CA LEU A 65 9.35 -8.31 3.00
C LEU A 65 8.73 -8.17 4.39
N VAL A 66 8.21 -9.27 4.96
CA VAL A 66 7.63 -9.27 6.31
C VAL A 66 8.66 -8.84 7.36
N ASP A 67 9.89 -9.37 7.30
CA ASP A 67 10.96 -9.00 8.23
C ASP A 67 11.32 -7.51 8.15
N ALA A 68 11.35 -6.96 6.93
CA ALA A 68 11.62 -5.54 6.72
C ALA A 68 10.50 -4.65 7.28
N LEU A 69 9.24 -5.08 7.17
CA LEU A 69 8.08 -4.39 7.75
C LEU A 69 8.09 -4.42 9.29
N GLU A 70 8.44 -5.55 9.91
CA GLU A 70 8.54 -5.67 11.38
C GLU A 70 9.65 -4.79 11.98
N GLN A 71 10.72 -4.60 11.19
CA GLN A 71 11.86 -3.76 11.54
C GLN A 71 11.65 -2.28 11.17
N GLY A 72 10.60 -1.95 10.41
CA GLY A 72 10.30 -0.60 9.97
C GLY A 72 11.34 0.01 9.05
N ARG A 73 11.87 -0.79 8.12
CA ARG A 73 12.93 -0.38 7.20
C ARG A 73 12.46 0.51 6.04
N SER A 74 11.16 0.78 5.93
CA SER A 74 10.62 1.70 4.92
C SER A 74 10.77 3.15 5.35
N ARG A 75 10.78 4.08 4.40
CA ARG A 75 10.73 5.53 4.66
C ARG A 75 9.46 6.00 5.38
N LEU A 76 8.43 5.16 5.47
CA LEU A 76 7.19 5.49 6.16
C LEU A 76 7.38 5.63 7.68
N GLY A 77 8.51 5.16 8.24
CA GLY A 77 8.80 5.27 9.67
C GLY A 77 7.86 4.45 10.56
N LEU A 78 7.12 3.49 10.00
CA LEU A 78 6.20 2.61 10.70
C LEU A 78 6.80 1.22 10.92
N ARG A 79 6.44 0.58 12.04
CA ARG A 79 6.78 -0.82 12.33
C ARG A 79 5.53 -1.67 12.41
N LEU A 80 5.50 -2.77 11.67
CA LEU A 80 4.46 -3.77 11.78
C LEU A 80 4.70 -4.65 13.01
N LYS A 81 3.68 -4.85 13.84
CA LYS A 81 3.74 -5.80 14.96
C LYS A 81 2.83 -6.98 14.65
N LEU A 82 3.40 -8.18 14.59
CA LEU A 82 2.67 -9.41 14.30
C LEU A 82 2.82 -10.41 15.45
N ARG A 83 1.78 -11.22 15.67
CA ARG A 83 1.94 -12.50 16.33
C ARG A 83 2.59 -13.48 15.37
N HIS A 84 3.25 -14.50 15.91
CA HIS A 84 3.88 -15.55 15.09
C HIS A 84 2.90 -16.18 14.07
N ALA A 85 1.67 -16.49 14.49
CA ALA A 85 0.65 -17.03 13.58
C ALA A 85 0.32 -16.08 12.40
N GLN A 86 0.21 -14.77 12.64
CA GLN A 86 -0.06 -13.80 11.59
C GLN A 86 1.12 -13.69 10.62
N ARG A 87 2.35 -13.75 11.14
CA ARG A 87 3.57 -13.76 10.33
C ARG A 87 3.57 -14.95 9.38
N GLU A 88 3.26 -16.15 9.88
CA GLU A 88 3.20 -17.35 9.05
C GLU A 88 2.06 -17.30 8.02
N GLU A 89 0.89 -16.75 8.38
CA GLU A 89 -0.21 -16.55 7.44
C GLU A 89 0.16 -15.64 6.26
N LEU A 90 0.93 -14.57 6.51
CA LEU A 90 1.43 -13.67 5.46
C LEU A 90 2.45 -14.36 4.55
N VAL A 91 3.37 -15.12 5.14
CA VAL A 91 4.45 -15.80 4.39
C VAL A 91 3.90 -16.98 3.57
N ALA A 92 2.93 -17.71 4.10
CA ALA A 92 2.32 -18.87 3.46
C ALA A 92 1.41 -18.50 2.28
N ASP A 93 0.92 -17.27 2.22
CA ASP A 93 0.07 -16.80 1.12
C ASP A 93 0.87 -16.53 -0.16
N ALA A 94 0.95 -17.54 -1.03
CA ALA A 94 1.69 -17.44 -2.28
C ALA A 94 1.05 -16.52 -3.34
N ARG A 95 -0.25 -16.23 -3.22
CA ARG A 95 -0.94 -15.22 -4.04
C ARG A 95 -0.63 -13.81 -3.57
N GLY A 96 -0.24 -13.66 -2.31
CA GLY A 96 0.20 -12.40 -1.72
C GLY A 96 -0.93 -11.43 -1.36
N ASP A 97 -2.19 -11.84 -1.48
CA ASP A 97 -3.36 -10.98 -1.24
C ASP A 97 -3.36 -10.40 0.18
N ARG A 98 -3.01 -11.23 1.19
CA ARG A 98 -2.89 -10.74 2.57
C ARG A 98 -1.75 -9.75 2.73
N LEU A 99 -0.63 -10.00 2.07
CA LEU A 99 0.55 -9.14 2.16
C LEU A 99 0.31 -7.81 1.42
N ASP A 100 -0.39 -7.83 0.28
CA ASP A 100 -0.88 -6.63 -0.39
C ASP A 100 -1.77 -5.80 0.55
N ALA A 101 -2.72 -6.43 1.22
CA ALA A 101 -3.61 -5.75 2.16
C ALA A 101 -2.83 -5.11 3.32
N VAL A 102 -1.82 -5.79 3.87
CA VAL A 102 -0.94 -5.24 4.92
C VAL A 102 -0.11 -4.06 4.41
N LEU A 103 0.42 -4.13 3.20
CA LEU A 103 1.17 -3.03 2.59
C LEU A 103 0.27 -1.81 2.38
N CYS A 104 -0.94 -2.01 1.84
CA CYS A 104 -1.93 -0.94 1.71
C CYS A 104 -2.36 -0.37 3.07
N MET A 105 -2.53 -1.22 4.09
CA MET A 105 -2.85 -0.79 5.45
C MET A 105 -1.74 0.10 6.03
N LEU A 106 -0.47 -0.24 5.82
CA LEU A 106 0.65 0.59 6.29
C LEU A 106 0.73 1.93 5.54
N GLN A 107 0.45 1.94 4.24
CA GLN A 107 0.34 3.18 3.46
C GLN A 107 -0.80 4.07 3.99
N ALA A 108 -1.96 3.49 4.30
CA ALA A 108 -3.09 4.21 4.89
C ALA A 108 -2.79 4.72 6.32
N ALA A 109 -2.11 3.91 7.15
CA ALA A 109 -1.70 4.30 8.49
C ALA A 109 -0.71 5.47 8.46
N TRP A 110 0.24 5.46 7.53
CA TRP A 110 1.14 6.59 7.31
C TRP A 110 0.38 7.83 6.87
N ALA A 111 -0.55 7.68 5.91
CA ALA A 111 -1.35 8.78 5.40
C ALA A 111 -2.20 9.44 6.49
N ALA A 112 -2.74 8.66 7.43
CA ALA A 112 -3.53 9.17 8.54
C ALA A 112 -2.74 10.12 9.47
N THR A 113 -1.39 10.05 9.47
CA THR A 113 -0.55 10.94 10.28
C THR A 113 -0.01 12.14 9.49
N GLN A 114 -0.23 12.20 8.17
CA GLN A 114 0.29 13.28 7.34
C GLN A 114 -0.72 14.42 7.19
N PRO A 115 -0.26 15.68 7.09
CA PRO A 115 -1.08 16.76 6.56
C PRO A 115 -1.60 16.38 5.17
N ASN A 116 -2.88 16.67 4.89
CA ASN A 116 -3.52 16.34 3.61
C ASN A 116 -3.30 14.88 3.16
N HIS A 117 -3.18 13.94 4.10
CA HIS A 117 -2.91 12.54 3.84
C HIS A 117 -1.60 12.24 3.07
N GLY A 118 -0.67 13.21 3.01
CA GLY A 118 0.57 13.08 2.24
C GLY A 118 0.35 13.17 0.73
N LEU A 119 -0.78 13.74 0.31
CA LEU A 119 -1.13 13.94 -1.09
C LEU A 119 -0.61 15.29 -1.61
N PRO A 120 -0.29 15.40 -2.92
CA PRO A 120 0.07 16.67 -3.51
C PRO A 120 -1.10 17.68 -3.40
N PRO A 121 -0.80 19.00 -3.36
CA PRO A 121 -1.82 20.04 -3.26
C PRO A 121 -2.70 20.12 -4.50
N VAL A 122 -2.21 19.61 -5.65
CA VAL A 122 -2.93 19.53 -6.90
C VAL A 122 -2.87 18.09 -7.37
N ILE A 123 -4.04 17.49 -7.57
CA ILE A 123 -4.23 16.14 -8.08
C ILE A 123 -4.95 16.26 -9.42
N ASP A 124 -4.52 15.46 -10.40
CA ASP A 124 -5.25 15.33 -11.66
C ASP A 124 -6.60 14.65 -11.38
N PRO A 125 -7.74 15.28 -11.70
CA PRO A 125 -9.06 14.75 -11.36
C PRO A 125 -9.47 13.52 -12.18
N LEU A 126 -8.70 13.14 -13.19
CA LEU A 126 -8.89 11.91 -13.97
C LEU A 126 -8.01 10.78 -13.46
N GLU A 127 -6.73 11.05 -13.18
CA GLU A 127 -5.74 10.04 -12.79
C GLU A 127 -5.73 9.76 -11.28
N GLY A 128 -6.03 10.77 -10.45
CA GLY A 128 -5.93 10.67 -9.00
C GLY A 128 -4.48 10.67 -8.51
N TRP A 129 -4.26 10.11 -7.31
CA TRP A 129 -2.91 9.96 -6.76
C TRP A 129 -2.81 8.76 -5.83
N ILE A 130 -1.74 7.99 -5.99
CA ILE A 130 -1.40 6.88 -5.10
C ILE A 130 -0.71 7.47 -3.86
N VAL A 131 -1.27 7.20 -2.68
CA VAL A 131 -0.66 7.63 -1.43
C VAL A 131 0.74 7.05 -1.29
N THR A 132 1.64 7.82 -0.70
CA THR A 132 3.09 7.57 -0.64
C THR A 132 3.84 7.69 -1.97
N ALA A 133 3.19 7.83 -3.14
CA ALA A 133 3.92 8.10 -4.37
C ALA A 133 4.62 9.46 -4.32
N PRO A 134 5.92 9.56 -4.70
CA PRO A 134 6.66 10.80 -4.60
C PRO A 134 6.13 11.84 -5.59
N TRP A 135 6.06 13.09 -5.16
CA TRP A 135 5.77 14.25 -6.00
C TRP A 135 6.83 15.34 -5.78
N ALA A 136 6.80 16.40 -6.58
CA ALA A 136 7.92 17.35 -6.72
C ALA A 136 8.39 18.02 -5.41
N ALA A 137 7.56 18.14 -4.38
CA ALA A 137 8.00 18.64 -3.08
C ALA A 137 8.74 17.56 -2.26
N ASP A 138 8.24 16.33 -2.24
CA ASP A 138 8.85 15.19 -1.52
C ASP A 138 10.24 14.84 -2.09
N ALA A 139 10.43 14.98 -3.41
CA ALA A 139 11.71 14.72 -4.07
C ALA A 139 12.83 15.67 -3.63
N ARG A 140 12.49 16.87 -3.12
CA ARG A 140 13.46 17.86 -2.63
C ARG A 140 13.82 17.69 -1.15
N SER A 141 13.04 16.94 -0.39
CA SER A 141 13.33 16.61 1.02
C SER A 141 14.13 15.32 1.19
N ALA A 142 14.34 14.56 0.11
CA ALA A 142 15.08 13.30 0.08
C ALA A 142 16.48 13.42 -0.55
N ALA A 143 16.94 14.63 -0.89
CA ALA A 143 18.27 14.96 -1.40
C ALA A 143 19.03 15.79 -0.36
#